data_AF-A0A317TZJ7-F1
#
_entry.id   AF-A0A317TZJ7-F1
#
_cell.length_a   1.000
_cell.length_b   1.000
_cell.length_c   1.000
_cell.angle_alpha   90.00
_cell.angle_beta   90.00
_cell.angle_gamma   90.00
#
_symmetry.space_group_name_H-M   'P 1'
#
loop_
_entity.id
_entity.type
_entity.pdbx_description
1 polymer ?
#
loop_
_entity_poly.entity_id
_entity_poly.type
_entity_poly.pdbx_seq_one_letter_code
_entity_poly.pdbx_strand_id
1 'polypeptide(L)'
;MEGKIENPVTETPALSLFEFKTQLANHMKECAIFKITSEKEIEELELRNDHDGLIGLHEQIITTVKEQIAVKEQQLKTADSYINYTWDLLPRITSQIARQNMYIEELQLQLIKIKSLKFLFSLNPSELFEEALRNKPSALLIIQTPKLIAKIPNHQLTDMTSKDPELIKSLAPILAAREYSFETSNIFAELKQQVQTEEDKSFIVEKENAAIRDLLVKINKYLDKKIEQALNENTHPWALGYFGSRHKLNKGDKKVSVPQGIYELKGHLEQLNQIAPSEILTKMQNTLQIKNLRNQNESLLQQFKRLISYLFGYYQSQDTAEEYEYLDQVTAGKRSIS
;
A
#
# COMPACT_ATOMS: atom_id res chain seq x y z
N MET A 1 -67.95 44.33 14.88
CA MET A 1 -66.67 44.75 14.28
C MET A 1 -66.00 43.49 13.78
N GLU A 2 -66.16 43.19 12.49
CA GLU A 2 -65.51 42.04 11.85
C GLU A 2 -64.09 42.44 11.47
N GLY A 3 -63.13 41.61 11.89
CA GLY A 3 -61.71 41.84 11.68
C GLY A 3 -61.33 41.70 10.22
N LYS A 4 -60.63 42.70 9.70
CA LYS A 4 -59.84 42.56 8.48
C LYS A 4 -58.57 41.79 8.84
N ILE A 5 -58.57 40.49 8.56
CA ILE A 5 -57.34 39.72 8.45
C ILE A 5 -56.71 40.16 7.12
N GLU A 6 -55.72 41.04 7.20
CA GLU A 6 -54.84 41.33 6.08
C GLU A 6 -54.05 40.05 5.78
N ASN A 7 -54.47 39.30 4.77
CA ASN A 7 -53.63 38.26 4.20
C ASN A 7 -52.38 38.97 3.65
N PRO A 8 -51.15 38.59 4.06
CA PRO A 8 -49.96 39.14 3.44
C PRO A 8 -50.02 38.75 1.97
N VAL A 9 -50.01 39.77 1.09
CA VAL A 9 -49.86 39.59 -0.35
C VAL A 9 -48.46 39.01 -0.54
N THR A 10 -48.39 37.69 -0.61
CA THR A 10 -47.18 36.99 -1.01
C THR A 10 -46.92 37.38 -2.45
N GLU A 11 -45.73 37.93 -2.71
CA GLU A 11 -45.31 38.30 -4.06
C GLU A 11 -45.54 37.11 -4.99
N THR A 12 -46.24 37.35 -6.09
CA THR A 12 -46.53 36.29 -7.06
C THR A 12 -45.20 35.77 -7.61
N PRO A 13 -44.93 34.45 -7.59
CA PRO A 13 -43.67 33.91 -8.07
C PRO A 13 -43.44 34.32 -9.53
N ALA A 14 -42.20 34.70 -9.87
CA ALA A 14 -41.81 35.08 -11.24
C ALA A 14 -41.86 33.91 -12.24
N LEU A 15 -41.92 32.67 -11.75
CA LEU A 15 -41.99 31.44 -12.54
C LEU A 15 -43.22 30.62 -12.12
N SER A 16 -43.75 29.79 -13.01
CA SER A 16 -44.68 28.74 -12.60
C SER A 16 -43.97 27.68 -11.77
N LEU A 17 -44.71 26.97 -10.91
CA LEU A 17 -44.17 25.86 -10.12
C LEU A 17 -43.52 24.78 -10.99
N PHE A 18 -44.08 24.53 -12.18
CA PHE A 18 -43.54 23.57 -13.14
C PHE A 18 -42.18 24.03 -13.69
N GLU A 19 -42.06 25.31 -14.07
CA GLU A 19 -40.80 25.88 -14.55
C GLU A 19 -39.74 25.89 -13.45
N PHE A 20 -40.11 26.27 -12.22
CA PHE A 20 -39.21 26.24 -11.08
C PHE A 20 -38.68 24.81 -10.80
N LYS A 21 -39.59 23.82 -10.73
CA LYS A 21 -39.20 22.41 -10.53
C LYS A 21 -38.30 21.90 -11.66
N THR A 22 -38.56 22.31 -12.88
CA THR A 22 -37.75 21.93 -14.06
C THR A 22 -36.36 22.54 -14.00
N GLN A 23 -36.25 23.84 -13.69
CA GLN A 23 -34.96 24.52 -13.52
C GLN A 23 -34.16 23.92 -12.36
N LEU A 24 -34.80 23.67 -11.21
CA LEU A 24 -34.17 23.00 -10.07
C LEU A 24 -33.65 21.61 -10.46
N ALA A 25 -34.45 20.81 -11.18
CA ALA A 25 -34.06 19.48 -11.64
C ALA A 25 -32.88 19.52 -12.62
N ASN A 26 -32.88 20.46 -13.57
CA ASN A 26 -31.78 20.63 -14.52
C ASN A 26 -30.50 21.07 -13.82
N HIS A 27 -30.58 22.04 -12.93
CA HIS A 27 -29.42 22.48 -12.15
C HIS A 27 -28.85 21.36 -11.26
N MET A 28 -29.71 20.52 -10.65
CA MET A 28 -29.25 19.33 -9.92
C MET A 28 -28.50 18.34 -10.83
N LYS A 29 -28.96 18.14 -12.08
CA LYS A 29 -28.27 17.29 -13.05
C LYS A 29 -26.90 17.86 -13.42
N GLU A 30 -26.81 19.16 -13.67
CA GLU A 30 -25.55 19.84 -13.97
C GLU A 30 -24.54 19.69 -12.82
N CYS A 31 -24.98 19.89 -11.57
CA CYS A 31 -24.14 19.67 -10.38
C CYS A 31 -23.61 18.23 -10.32
N ALA A 32 -24.48 17.24 -10.60
CA ALA A 32 -24.10 15.83 -10.58
C ALA A 32 -23.11 15.46 -11.70
N ILE A 33 -23.34 15.97 -12.92
CA ILE A 33 -22.43 15.78 -14.06
C ILE A 33 -21.07 16.41 -13.73
N PHE A 34 -21.06 17.64 -13.22
CA PHE A 34 -19.85 18.34 -12.83
C PHE A 34 -19.04 17.54 -11.79
N LYS A 35 -19.70 17.04 -10.74
CA LYS A 35 -19.04 16.21 -9.73
C LYS A 35 -18.39 14.96 -10.35
N ILE A 36 -19.13 14.22 -11.18
CA ILE A 36 -18.62 13.00 -11.84
C ILE A 36 -17.43 13.31 -12.75
N THR A 37 -17.49 14.38 -13.54
CA THR A 37 -16.38 14.79 -14.41
C THR A 37 -15.16 15.20 -13.59
N SER A 38 -15.37 15.97 -12.52
CA SER A 38 -14.31 16.41 -11.61
C SER A 38 -13.60 15.24 -10.94
N GLU A 39 -14.36 14.23 -10.47
CA GLU A 39 -13.79 13.02 -9.86
C GLU A 39 -12.90 12.25 -10.84
N LYS A 40 -13.31 12.15 -12.12
CA LYS A 40 -12.48 11.52 -13.15
C LYS A 40 -11.20 12.29 -13.43
N GLU A 41 -11.27 13.62 -13.51
CA GLU A 41 -10.09 14.45 -13.72
C GLU A 41 -9.11 14.37 -12.54
N ILE A 42 -9.63 14.30 -11.31
CA ILE A 42 -8.82 14.05 -10.11
C ILE A 42 -8.10 12.70 -10.24
N GLU A 43 -8.81 11.61 -10.55
CA GLU A 43 -8.21 10.28 -10.72
C GLU A 43 -7.10 10.27 -11.78
N GLU A 44 -7.30 10.95 -12.92
CA GLU A 44 -6.29 11.06 -13.97
C GLU A 44 -5.02 11.77 -13.51
N LEU A 45 -5.16 12.85 -12.73
CA LEU A 45 -4.02 13.60 -12.19
C LEU A 45 -3.30 12.85 -11.06
N GLU A 46 -4.04 12.12 -10.22
CA GLU A 46 -3.48 11.23 -9.19
C GLU A 46 -2.58 10.15 -9.81
N LEU A 47 -3.02 9.51 -10.89
CA LEU A 47 -2.23 8.52 -11.63
C LEU A 47 -0.92 9.11 -12.16
N ARG A 48 -0.97 10.36 -12.64
CA ARG A 48 0.21 11.09 -13.12
C ARG A 48 1.09 11.64 -12.00
N ASN A 49 0.63 11.59 -10.74
CA ASN A 49 1.27 12.21 -9.58
C ASN A 49 1.50 13.72 -9.77
N ASP A 50 0.58 14.40 -10.48
CA ASP A 50 0.65 15.83 -10.75
C ASP A 50 0.02 16.61 -9.59
N HIS A 51 0.82 16.91 -8.57
CA HIS A 51 0.35 17.59 -7.37
C HIS A 51 -0.06 19.04 -7.64
N ASP A 52 0.58 19.71 -8.59
CA ASP A 52 0.24 21.09 -8.94
C ASP A 52 -1.11 21.16 -9.66
N GLY A 53 -1.30 20.27 -10.65
CA GLY A 53 -2.59 20.10 -11.31
C GLY A 53 -3.71 19.75 -10.31
N LEU A 54 -3.45 18.82 -9.38
CA LEU A 54 -4.42 18.44 -8.35
C LEU A 54 -4.82 19.61 -7.45
N ILE A 55 -3.85 20.42 -7.00
CA ILE A 55 -4.13 21.61 -6.17
C ILE A 55 -5.04 22.58 -6.93
N GLY A 56 -4.66 22.93 -8.18
CA GLY A 56 -5.44 23.86 -9.00
C GLY A 56 -6.86 23.36 -9.26
N LEU A 57 -7.01 22.06 -9.58
CA LEU A 57 -8.30 21.45 -9.85
C LEU A 57 -9.21 21.47 -8.60
N HIS A 58 -8.71 21.09 -7.42
CA HIS A 58 -9.50 21.11 -6.18
C HIS A 58 -9.96 22.53 -5.83
N GLU A 59 -9.08 23.53 -5.97
CA GLU A 59 -9.43 24.93 -5.72
C GLU A 59 -10.52 25.43 -6.68
N GLN A 60 -10.44 25.03 -7.96
CA GLN A 60 -11.46 25.32 -8.96
C GLN A 60 -12.80 24.62 -8.65
N ILE A 61 -12.78 23.34 -8.25
CA ILE A 61 -13.98 22.58 -7.89
C ILE A 61 -14.66 23.22 -6.68
N ILE A 62 -13.91 23.54 -5.62
CA ILE A 62 -14.45 24.20 -4.43
C ILE A 62 -15.14 25.52 -4.81
N THR A 63 -14.52 26.31 -5.68
CA THR A 63 -15.08 27.59 -6.15
C THR A 63 -16.39 27.36 -6.91
N THR A 64 -16.39 26.40 -7.84
CA THR A 64 -17.58 26.07 -8.65
C THR A 64 -18.72 25.52 -7.79
N VAL A 65 -18.43 24.68 -6.80
CA VAL A 65 -19.47 24.13 -5.89
C VAL A 65 -20.05 25.25 -5.01
N LYS A 66 -19.26 26.23 -4.57
CA LYS A 66 -19.78 27.41 -3.86
C LYS A 66 -20.74 28.22 -4.73
N GLU A 67 -20.44 28.40 -6.02
CA GLU A 67 -21.35 29.06 -6.95
C GLU A 67 -22.65 28.27 -7.13
N GLN A 68 -22.57 26.93 -7.23
CA GLN A 68 -23.77 26.07 -7.28
C GLN A 68 -24.60 26.16 -5.99
N ILE A 69 -23.96 26.25 -4.82
CA ILE A 69 -24.66 26.47 -3.55
C ILE A 69 -25.39 27.82 -3.57
N ALA A 70 -24.73 28.90 -4.01
CA ALA A 70 -25.35 30.23 -4.08
C ALA A 70 -26.60 30.23 -4.98
N VAL A 71 -26.57 29.51 -6.11
CA VAL A 71 -27.77 29.31 -6.97
C VAL A 71 -28.87 28.57 -6.22
N LYS A 72 -28.54 27.52 -5.45
CA LYS A 72 -29.53 26.79 -4.64
C LYS A 72 -30.10 27.61 -3.50
N GLU A 73 -29.29 28.46 -2.86
CA GLU A 73 -29.75 29.39 -1.83
C GLU A 73 -30.73 30.42 -2.40
N GLN A 74 -30.49 30.90 -3.62
CA GLN A 74 -31.46 31.74 -4.33
C GLN A 74 -32.75 30.97 -4.63
N GLN A 75 -32.65 29.72 -5.11
CA GLN A 75 -33.81 28.86 -5.35
C GLN A 75 -34.59 28.55 -4.07
N LEU A 76 -33.90 28.41 -2.93
CA LEU A 76 -34.51 28.21 -1.62
C LEU A 76 -35.39 29.41 -1.23
N LYS A 77 -34.88 30.64 -1.38
CA LYS A 77 -35.65 31.87 -1.13
C LYS A 77 -36.87 31.98 -2.06
N THR A 78 -36.71 31.59 -3.33
CA THR A 78 -37.84 31.58 -4.27
C THR A 78 -38.87 30.50 -3.92
N ALA A 79 -38.46 29.37 -3.35
CA ALA A 79 -39.36 28.29 -2.97
C ALA A 79 -40.39 28.70 -1.90
N ASP A 80 -40.07 29.70 -1.05
CA ASP A 80 -40.97 30.26 -0.04
C ASP A 80 -42.25 30.87 -0.66
N SER A 81 -42.17 31.34 -1.91
CA SER A 81 -43.33 31.90 -2.64
C SER A 81 -44.38 30.86 -3.05
N TYR A 82 -44.07 29.55 -2.97
CA TYR A 82 -44.98 28.45 -3.33
C TYR A 82 -45.63 27.81 -2.09
N ILE A 83 -46.45 28.57 -1.37
CA ILE A 83 -47.09 28.23 -0.07
C ILE A 83 -47.57 26.76 0.04
N ASN A 84 -48.21 26.22 -1.01
CA ASN A 84 -48.79 24.87 -0.98
C ASN A 84 -47.77 23.73 -1.19
N TYR A 85 -46.53 24.05 -1.55
CA TYR A 85 -45.47 23.09 -1.90
C TYR A 85 -44.17 23.32 -1.11
N THR A 86 -44.14 24.32 -0.23
CA THR A 86 -43.01 24.68 0.63
C THR A 86 -42.51 23.49 1.47
N TRP A 87 -43.43 22.64 1.94
CA TRP A 87 -43.12 21.45 2.76
C TRP A 87 -42.30 20.37 2.04
N ASP A 88 -42.35 20.33 0.71
CA ASP A 88 -41.57 19.38 -0.11
C ASP A 88 -40.32 20.05 -0.72
N LEU A 89 -40.45 21.30 -1.17
CA LEU A 89 -39.38 22.01 -1.87
C LEU A 89 -38.26 22.47 -0.93
N LEU A 90 -38.58 23.03 0.25
CA LEU A 90 -37.55 23.53 1.16
C LEU A 90 -36.65 22.40 1.68
N PRO A 91 -37.17 21.28 2.22
CA PRO A 91 -36.30 20.20 2.72
C PRO A 91 -35.42 19.63 1.61
N ARG A 92 -35.95 19.52 0.39
CA ARG A 92 -35.20 19.01 -0.76
C ARG A 92 -34.03 19.91 -1.12
N ILE A 93 -34.23 21.22 -1.23
CA ILE A 93 -33.17 22.18 -1.60
C ILE A 93 -32.15 22.28 -0.46
N THR A 94 -32.59 22.41 0.79
CA THR A 94 -31.73 22.46 1.97
C THR A 94 -30.84 21.21 2.08
N SER A 95 -31.39 20.02 1.83
CA SER A 95 -30.61 18.78 1.82
C SER A 95 -29.52 18.79 0.74
N GLN A 96 -29.78 19.35 -0.45
CA GLN A 96 -28.75 19.46 -1.49
C GLN A 96 -27.65 20.44 -1.12
N ILE A 97 -27.99 21.59 -0.52
CA ILE A 97 -27.00 22.55 -0.02
C ILE A 97 -26.11 21.89 1.03
N ALA A 98 -26.70 21.17 1.99
CA ALA A 98 -25.95 20.46 3.02
C ALA A 98 -24.98 19.43 2.41
N ARG A 99 -25.42 18.66 1.41
CA ARG A 99 -24.55 17.69 0.69
C ARG A 99 -23.39 18.38 -0.04
N GLN A 100 -23.62 19.53 -0.67
CA GLN A 100 -22.56 20.27 -1.35
C GLN A 100 -21.57 20.88 -0.36
N ASN A 101 -22.03 21.36 0.81
CA ASN A 101 -21.14 21.83 1.87
C ASN A 101 -20.26 20.69 2.41
N MET A 102 -20.82 19.51 2.68
CA MET A 102 -20.03 18.34 3.07
C MET A 102 -18.99 17.98 2.01
N TYR A 103 -19.36 18.05 0.73
CA TYR A 103 -18.42 17.81 -0.36
C TYR A 103 -17.28 18.84 -0.40
N ILE A 104 -17.54 20.11 -0.12
CA ILE A 104 -16.49 21.14 0.02
C ILE A 104 -15.55 20.80 1.19
N GLU A 105 -16.07 20.38 2.33
CA GLU A 105 -15.25 20.00 3.50
C GLU A 105 -14.33 18.82 3.15
N GLU A 106 -14.85 17.80 2.45
CA GLU A 106 -14.05 16.67 1.95
C GLU A 106 -12.93 17.13 1.00
N LEU A 107 -13.26 17.98 0.03
CA LEU A 107 -12.28 18.55 -0.92
C LEU A 107 -11.21 19.39 -0.21
N GLN A 108 -11.57 20.14 0.83
CA GLN A 108 -10.61 20.93 1.61
C GLN A 108 -9.63 20.05 2.39
N LEU A 109 -10.11 18.95 2.99
CA LEU A 109 -9.25 17.98 3.66
C LEU A 109 -8.30 17.30 2.67
N GLN A 110 -8.79 16.93 1.49
CA GLN A 110 -7.97 16.38 0.41
C GLN A 110 -6.91 17.40 -0.06
N LEU A 111 -7.29 18.66 -0.25
CA LEU A 111 -6.38 19.73 -0.66
C LEU A 111 -5.23 19.93 0.34
N ILE A 112 -5.52 19.91 1.64
CA ILE A 112 -4.49 19.99 2.69
C ILE A 112 -3.51 18.82 2.55
N LYS A 113 -4.03 17.60 2.38
CA LYS A 113 -3.20 16.39 2.19
C LYS A 113 -2.33 16.49 0.93
N ILE A 114 -2.88 16.93 -0.19
CA ILE A 114 -2.15 17.08 -1.46
C ILE A 114 -1.03 18.12 -1.32
N LYS A 115 -1.30 19.26 -0.66
CA LYS A 115 -0.30 20.30 -0.38
C LYS A 115 0.83 19.75 0.50
N SER A 116 0.49 19.00 1.56
CA SER A 116 1.48 18.34 2.40
C SER A 116 2.32 17.33 1.62
N LEU A 117 1.69 16.49 0.77
CA LEU A 117 2.43 15.54 -0.07
C LEU A 117 3.37 16.24 -1.04
N LYS A 118 2.92 17.32 -1.71
CA LYS A 118 3.78 18.14 -2.58
C LYS A 118 5.02 18.64 -1.84
N PHE A 119 4.82 19.18 -0.64
CA PHE A 119 5.92 19.61 0.22
C PHE A 119 6.88 18.45 0.53
N LEU A 120 6.37 17.31 0.99
CA LEU A 120 7.19 16.14 1.33
C LEU A 120 7.96 15.60 0.11
N PHE A 121 7.39 15.63 -1.09
CA PHE A 121 8.08 15.21 -2.31
C PHE A 121 9.22 16.15 -2.72
N SER A 122 9.15 17.43 -2.34
CA SER A 122 10.20 18.42 -2.61
C SER A 122 11.42 18.28 -1.70
N LEU A 123 11.28 17.60 -0.55
CA LEU A 123 12.37 17.40 0.40
C LEU A 123 13.36 16.34 -0.10
N ASN A 124 14.63 16.57 0.21
CA ASN A 124 15.66 15.54 0.05
C ASN A 124 15.52 14.45 1.16
N PRO A 125 16.17 13.28 1.04
CA PRO A 125 15.99 12.19 2.00
C PRO A 125 16.29 12.55 3.46
N SER A 126 17.31 13.36 3.72
CA SER A 126 17.68 13.79 5.08
C SER A 126 16.65 14.76 5.67
N GLU A 127 16.20 15.74 4.87
CA GLU A 127 15.14 16.67 5.26
C GLU A 127 13.81 15.94 5.50
N LEU A 128 13.49 14.95 4.67
CA LEU A 128 12.29 14.13 4.80
C LEU A 128 12.28 13.35 6.11
N PHE A 129 13.42 12.77 6.49
CA PHE A 129 13.57 12.07 7.75
C PHE A 129 13.45 13.03 8.95
N GLU A 130 14.12 14.18 8.92
CA GLU A 130 14.01 15.21 9.97
C GLU A 130 12.57 15.72 10.12
N GLU A 131 11.85 15.94 9.03
CA GLU A 131 10.44 16.33 9.05
C GLU A 131 9.58 15.24 9.69
N ALA A 132 9.83 13.96 9.40
CA ALA A 132 9.14 12.85 10.03
C ALA A 132 9.35 12.81 11.56
N LEU A 133 10.57 13.10 12.04
CA LEU A 133 10.86 13.13 13.47
C LEU A 133 10.15 14.27 14.20
N ARG A 134 9.93 15.40 13.51
CA ARG A 134 9.36 16.62 14.11
C ARG A 134 7.84 16.70 14.02
N ASN A 135 7.25 16.05 13.02
CA ASN A 135 5.85 16.23 12.66
C ASN A 135 5.16 14.89 12.41
N LYS A 136 4.34 14.46 13.39
CA LYS A 136 3.60 13.20 13.34
C LYS A 136 2.70 13.07 12.10
N PRO A 137 1.88 14.08 11.73
CA PRO A 137 1.15 14.06 10.44
C PRO A 137 2.03 13.81 9.22
N SER A 138 3.19 14.45 9.14
CA SER A 138 4.16 14.21 8.07
C SER A 138 4.69 12.78 8.09
N ALA A 139 5.06 12.25 9.26
CA ALA A 139 5.51 10.87 9.42
C ALA A 139 4.46 9.85 8.96
N LEU A 140 3.19 10.05 9.34
CA LEU A 140 2.08 9.20 8.88
C LEU A 140 1.96 9.23 7.36
N LEU A 141 1.99 10.42 6.74
CA LEU A 141 1.92 10.57 5.28
C LEU A 141 3.11 9.91 4.58
N ILE A 142 4.32 10.05 5.12
CA ILE A 142 5.52 9.40 4.58
C ILE A 142 5.34 7.88 4.62
N ILE A 143 4.98 7.33 5.78
CA ILE A 143 4.78 5.88 5.97
C ILE A 143 3.74 5.32 5.00
N GLN A 144 2.62 6.02 4.84
CA GLN A 144 1.50 5.60 3.99
C GLN A 144 1.75 5.79 2.49
N THR A 145 2.81 6.51 2.10
CA THR A 145 3.11 6.82 0.70
C THR A 145 4.34 6.03 0.22
N PRO A 146 4.19 4.97 -0.60
CA PRO A 146 5.28 4.07 -0.99
C PRO A 146 6.52 4.79 -1.55
N LYS A 147 6.32 5.83 -2.39
CA LYS A 147 7.41 6.60 -3.00
C LYS A 147 8.19 7.45 -1.98
N LEU A 148 7.57 7.87 -0.87
CA LEU A 148 8.22 8.65 0.17
C LEU A 148 8.96 7.74 1.15
N ILE A 149 8.29 6.71 1.67
CA ILE A 149 8.93 5.76 2.60
C ILE A 149 10.09 4.98 1.97
N ALA A 150 10.11 4.82 0.64
CA ALA A 150 11.24 4.22 -0.07
C ALA A 150 12.50 5.09 -0.08
N LYS A 151 12.36 6.42 0.14
CA LYS A 151 13.50 7.33 0.29
C LYS A 151 14.15 7.23 1.68
N ILE A 152 13.47 6.62 2.65
CA ILE A 152 13.98 6.45 4.01
C ILE A 152 14.76 5.13 4.09
N PRO A 153 16.06 5.17 4.47
CA PRO A 153 16.85 3.97 4.73
C PRO A 153 16.22 3.05 5.79
N ASN A 154 16.35 1.73 5.59
CA ASN A 154 15.75 0.73 6.49
C ASN A 154 16.17 0.89 7.96
N HIS A 155 17.43 1.26 8.22
CA HIS A 155 17.94 1.48 9.58
C HIS A 155 17.35 2.71 10.29
N GLN A 156 16.65 3.60 9.57
CA GLN A 156 16.01 4.80 10.12
C GLN A 156 14.49 4.64 10.30
N LEU A 157 13.89 3.57 9.77
CA LEU A 157 12.43 3.41 9.77
C LEU A 157 11.83 3.32 11.17
N THR A 158 12.53 2.70 12.11
CA THR A 158 12.07 2.55 13.49
C THR A 158 12.23 3.82 14.30
N ASP A 159 13.19 4.68 13.97
CA ASP A 159 13.38 5.98 14.63
C ASP A 159 12.23 6.94 14.30
N MET A 160 11.71 6.88 13.07
CA MET A 160 10.58 7.71 12.64
C MET A 160 9.31 7.49 13.43
N THR A 161 9.14 6.35 14.08
CA THR A 161 7.92 6.07 14.84
C THR A 161 7.87 6.87 16.14
N SER A 162 9.00 7.35 16.66
CA SER A 162 9.09 7.99 17.99
C SER A 162 8.43 7.17 19.11
N LYS A 163 8.31 5.84 18.95
CA LYS A 163 7.56 4.93 19.82
C LYS A 163 6.05 5.24 19.93
N ASP A 164 5.50 6.00 18.98
CA ASP A 164 4.08 6.31 18.90
C ASP A 164 3.30 5.10 18.35
N PRO A 165 2.26 4.60 19.06
CA PRO A 165 1.53 3.41 18.65
C PRO A 165 0.84 3.54 17.28
N GLU A 166 0.42 4.74 16.89
CA GLU A 166 -0.25 4.97 15.60
C GLU A 166 0.75 4.87 14.45
N LEU A 167 1.93 5.47 14.60
CA LEU A 167 3.02 5.35 13.63
C LEU A 167 3.50 3.90 13.50
N ILE A 168 3.63 3.18 14.62
CA ILE A 168 4.01 1.76 14.62
C ILE A 168 2.95 0.92 13.89
N LYS A 169 1.66 1.12 14.20
CA LYS A 169 0.55 0.44 13.54
C LYS A 169 0.44 0.79 12.06
N SER A 170 0.84 1.99 11.66
CA SER A 170 0.90 2.38 10.26
C SER A 170 2.10 1.78 9.53
N LEU A 171 3.25 1.62 10.19
CA LEU A 171 4.49 1.11 9.59
C LEU A 171 4.47 -0.42 9.42
N ALA A 172 3.97 -1.17 10.40
CA ALA A 172 4.02 -2.64 10.36
C ALA A 172 3.33 -3.28 9.12
N PRO A 173 2.15 -2.83 8.66
CA PRO A 173 1.55 -3.32 7.42
C PRO A 173 2.36 -2.98 6.17
N ILE A 174 3.01 -1.81 6.15
CA ILE A 174 3.86 -1.38 5.03
C ILE A 174 5.10 -2.27 4.95
N LEU A 175 5.72 -2.60 6.09
CA LEU A 175 6.80 -3.57 6.15
C LEU A 175 6.36 -4.97 5.73
N ALA A 176 5.13 -5.37 6.09
CA ALA A 176 4.60 -6.68 5.72
C ALA A 176 4.33 -6.82 4.22
N ALA A 177 4.07 -5.72 3.51
CA ALA A 177 3.94 -5.67 2.07
C ALA A 177 5.28 -5.62 1.32
N ARG A 178 6.38 -5.32 2.02
CA ARG A 178 7.74 -5.36 1.47
C ARG A 178 8.28 -6.78 1.47
N GLU A 179 9.35 -6.96 0.71
CA GLU A 179 10.09 -8.21 0.73
C GLU A 179 10.68 -8.48 2.11
N TYR A 180 10.44 -9.69 2.62
CA TYR A 180 10.95 -10.08 3.93
C TYR A 180 12.44 -10.38 3.84
N SER A 181 13.25 -9.56 4.51
CA SER A 181 14.70 -9.63 4.53
C SER A 181 15.22 -9.67 5.98
N PHE A 182 16.54 -9.83 6.15
CA PHE A 182 17.17 -9.71 7.47
C PHE A 182 16.95 -8.32 8.09
N GLU A 183 17.00 -7.26 7.28
CA GLU A 183 16.72 -5.90 7.72
C GLU A 183 15.26 -5.74 8.16
N THR A 184 14.32 -6.30 7.40
CA THR A 184 12.90 -6.31 7.76
C THR A 184 12.65 -7.02 9.09
N SER A 185 13.34 -8.14 9.33
CA SER A 185 13.27 -8.88 10.60
C SER A 185 13.77 -8.07 11.79
N ASN A 186 14.88 -7.34 11.64
CA ASN A 186 15.41 -6.47 12.69
C ASN A 186 14.43 -5.33 13.01
N ILE A 187 13.85 -4.72 11.97
CA ILE A 187 12.83 -3.67 12.14
C ILE A 187 11.62 -4.22 12.91
N PHE A 188 11.09 -5.39 12.55
CA PHE A 188 9.99 -6.00 13.31
C PHE A 188 10.37 -6.28 14.77
N ALA A 189 11.60 -6.75 15.02
CA ALA A 189 12.10 -6.97 16.38
C ALA A 189 12.11 -5.68 17.20
N GLU A 190 12.60 -4.58 16.62
CA GLU A 190 12.60 -3.27 17.25
C GLU A 190 11.18 -2.73 17.48
N LEU A 191 10.27 -2.84 16.51
CA LEU A 191 8.89 -2.41 16.68
C LEU A 191 8.20 -3.15 17.84
N LYS A 192 8.43 -4.46 17.99
CA LYS A 192 7.91 -5.25 19.14
C LYS A 192 8.44 -4.75 20.49
N GLN A 193 9.63 -4.16 20.53
CA GLN A 193 10.21 -3.57 21.74
C GLN A 193 9.66 -2.16 22.03
N GLN A 194 9.22 -1.44 21.01
CA GLN A 194 8.69 -0.08 21.17
C GLN A 194 7.24 -0.06 21.73
N VAL A 195 6.48 -1.13 21.53
CA VAL A 195 5.09 -1.23 22.02
C VAL A 195 5.01 -1.79 23.45
N GLN A 196 4.06 -1.26 24.22
CA GLN A 196 3.89 -1.66 25.63
C GLN A 196 2.82 -2.74 25.84
N THR A 197 1.79 -2.78 25.01
CA THR A 197 0.64 -3.69 25.19
C THR A 197 0.86 -5.02 24.48
N GLU A 198 0.32 -6.11 25.04
CA GLU A 198 0.36 -7.41 24.39
C GLU A 198 -0.49 -7.46 23.12
N GLU A 199 -1.54 -6.65 23.04
CA GLU A 199 -2.35 -6.51 21.82
C GLU A 199 -1.53 -5.92 20.67
N ASP A 200 -0.80 -4.83 20.91
CA ASP A 200 0.03 -4.20 19.89
C ASP A 200 1.20 -5.10 19.48
N LYS A 201 1.81 -5.84 20.42
CA LYS A 201 2.82 -6.85 20.12
C LYS A 201 2.25 -7.95 19.23
N SER A 202 1.06 -8.46 19.58
CA SER A 202 0.38 -9.50 18.81
C SER A 202 0.06 -9.03 17.40
N PHE A 203 -0.39 -7.78 17.24
CA PHE A 203 -0.60 -7.15 15.94
C PHE A 203 0.69 -7.13 15.10
N ILE A 204 1.82 -6.71 15.68
CA ILE A 204 3.10 -6.67 14.95
C ILE A 204 3.55 -8.09 14.56
N VAL A 205 3.39 -9.07 15.46
CA VAL A 205 3.69 -10.49 15.18
C VAL A 205 2.81 -11.04 14.06
N GLU A 206 1.53 -10.67 14.02
CA GLU A 206 0.63 -11.03 12.93
C GLU A 206 1.12 -10.48 11.59
N LYS A 207 1.54 -9.20 11.55
CA LYS A 207 2.08 -8.58 10.32
C LYS A 207 3.41 -9.19 9.89
N GLU A 208 4.30 -9.48 10.82
CA GLU A 208 5.54 -10.21 10.54
C GLU A 208 5.25 -11.60 9.96
N ASN A 209 4.31 -12.35 10.54
CA ASN A 209 3.90 -13.66 10.03
C ASN A 209 3.28 -13.58 8.63
N ALA A 210 2.53 -12.52 8.31
CA ALA A 210 2.01 -12.30 6.97
C ALA A 210 3.15 -12.12 5.94
N ALA A 211 4.18 -11.34 6.29
CA ALA A 211 5.36 -11.14 5.47
C ALA A 211 6.15 -12.44 5.26
N ILE A 212 6.36 -13.20 6.34
CA ILE A 212 7.02 -14.51 6.28
C ILE A 212 6.20 -15.50 5.45
N ARG A 213 4.86 -15.48 5.55
CA ARG A 213 4.00 -16.33 4.73
C ARG A 213 4.19 -16.07 3.25
N ASP A 214 4.21 -14.80 2.83
CA ASP A 214 4.47 -14.44 1.42
C ASP A 214 5.84 -14.95 0.95
N LEU A 215 6.88 -14.76 1.77
CA LEU A 215 8.21 -15.32 1.55
C LEU A 215 8.17 -16.85 1.36
N LEU A 216 7.52 -17.58 2.25
CA LEU A 216 7.41 -19.04 2.18
C LEU A 216 6.65 -19.51 0.93
N VAL A 217 5.60 -18.79 0.53
CA VAL A 217 4.86 -19.07 -0.72
C VAL A 217 5.77 -18.87 -1.94
N LYS A 218 6.56 -17.79 -1.97
CA LYS A 218 7.54 -17.54 -3.04
C LYS A 218 8.60 -18.64 -3.12
N ILE A 219 9.15 -19.06 -1.97
CA ILE A 219 10.11 -20.17 -1.91
C ILE A 219 9.47 -21.45 -2.44
N ASN A 220 8.24 -21.75 -2.04
CA ASN A 220 7.52 -22.95 -2.49
C ASN A 220 7.33 -22.95 -4.01
N LYS A 221 6.86 -21.85 -4.59
CA LYS A 221 6.70 -21.68 -6.04
C LYS A 221 8.02 -21.88 -6.79
N TYR A 222 9.11 -21.33 -6.26
CA TYR A 222 10.44 -21.50 -6.87
C TYR A 222 10.89 -22.97 -6.87
N LEU A 223 10.77 -23.66 -5.73
CA LEU A 223 11.09 -25.08 -5.63
C LEU A 223 10.23 -25.91 -6.58
N ASP A 224 8.94 -25.62 -6.69
CA ASP A 224 8.01 -26.31 -7.60
C ASP A 224 8.40 -26.13 -9.07
N LYS A 225 8.82 -24.92 -9.46
CA LYS A 225 9.35 -24.63 -10.81
C LYS A 225 10.64 -25.41 -11.09
N LYS A 226 11.56 -25.49 -10.13
CA LYS A 226 12.80 -26.27 -10.28
C LYS A 226 12.53 -27.77 -10.41
N ILE A 227 11.56 -28.29 -9.66
CA ILE A 227 11.11 -29.69 -9.75
C ILE A 227 10.42 -29.95 -11.10
N GLU A 228 9.68 -29.00 -11.66
CA GLU A 228 9.09 -29.12 -13.01
C GLU A 228 10.13 -29.13 -14.12
N GLN A 229 11.11 -28.24 -14.05
CA GLN A 229 12.21 -28.20 -15.02
C GLN A 229 12.94 -29.54 -15.06
N ALA A 230 13.24 -30.10 -13.88
CA ALA A 230 13.83 -31.42 -13.73
C ALA A 230 13.04 -32.55 -14.42
N LEU A 231 11.72 -32.47 -14.34
CA LEU A 231 10.81 -33.47 -14.89
C LEU A 231 10.68 -33.39 -16.41
N ASN A 232 10.76 -32.17 -16.96
CA ASN A 232 10.51 -31.92 -18.38
C ASN A 232 11.76 -32.10 -19.23
N GLU A 233 12.92 -31.70 -18.71
CA GLU A 233 14.16 -31.69 -19.50
C GLU A 233 14.95 -33.00 -19.42
N ASN A 234 14.58 -33.94 -18.54
CA ASN A 234 15.36 -35.16 -18.24
C ASN A 234 16.83 -34.88 -17.85
N THR A 235 17.17 -33.60 -17.65
CA THR A 235 18.45 -33.10 -17.16
C THR A 235 18.47 -33.28 -15.66
N HIS A 236 19.63 -33.63 -15.08
CA HIS A 236 19.79 -33.62 -13.63
C HIS A 236 19.78 -32.14 -13.20
N PRO A 237 18.67 -31.59 -12.64
CA PRO A 237 18.52 -30.16 -12.40
C PRO A 237 19.41 -29.66 -11.24
N TRP A 238 20.06 -30.59 -10.54
CA TRP A 238 20.79 -30.37 -9.31
C TRP A 238 22.27 -30.25 -9.65
N ALA A 239 22.69 -29.12 -10.21
CA ALA A 239 24.10 -28.82 -10.54
C ALA A 239 25.04 -28.78 -9.31
N LEU A 240 24.53 -29.02 -8.10
CA LEU A 240 25.32 -29.32 -6.91
C LEU A 240 25.26 -30.84 -6.67
N GLY A 241 26.14 -31.57 -7.36
CA GLY A 241 26.30 -33.03 -7.28
C GLY A 241 26.80 -33.55 -5.92
N TYR A 242 26.14 -33.18 -4.82
CA TYR A 242 26.58 -33.56 -3.46
C TYR A 242 25.46 -34.04 -2.53
N PHE A 243 24.35 -34.53 -3.08
CA PHE A 243 23.39 -35.29 -2.30
C PHE A 243 22.91 -36.46 -3.13
N GLY A 244 23.25 -37.69 -2.72
CA GLY A 244 22.66 -38.90 -3.31
C GLY A 244 21.13 -38.77 -3.28
N SER A 245 20.53 -38.58 -4.44
CA SER A 245 19.11 -38.28 -4.62
C SER A 245 18.27 -39.54 -4.40
N ARG A 246 18.17 -39.99 -3.14
CA ARG A 246 17.35 -41.15 -2.74
C ARG A 246 15.92 -40.76 -2.36
N HIS A 247 15.68 -39.48 -2.06
CA HIS A 247 14.36 -39.00 -1.66
C HIS A 247 13.49 -38.72 -2.88
N LYS A 248 12.21 -39.08 -2.80
CA LYS A 248 11.25 -38.90 -3.88
C LYS A 248 10.12 -37.99 -3.43
N LEU A 249 9.86 -36.92 -4.18
CA LEU A 249 8.66 -36.11 -4.04
C LEU A 249 7.61 -36.59 -5.03
N ASN A 250 6.37 -36.71 -4.58
CA ASN A 250 5.23 -37.00 -5.45
C ASN A 250 4.80 -35.71 -6.15
N LYS A 251 4.65 -35.74 -7.48
CA LYS A 251 4.10 -34.64 -8.28
C LYS A 251 3.14 -35.22 -9.32
N GLY A 252 1.85 -35.19 -9.01
CA GLY A 252 0.84 -35.98 -9.73
C GLY A 252 1.19 -37.46 -9.69
N ASP A 253 1.20 -38.11 -10.85
CA ASP A 253 1.55 -39.54 -10.99
C ASP A 253 3.06 -39.83 -11.04
N LYS A 254 3.90 -38.79 -11.02
CA LYS A 254 5.36 -38.93 -11.15
C LYS A 254 6.06 -38.78 -9.81
N LYS A 255 7.15 -39.54 -9.63
CA LYS A 255 8.07 -39.41 -8.49
C LYS A 255 9.37 -38.78 -8.94
N VAL A 256 9.72 -37.64 -8.35
CA VAL A 256 10.95 -36.90 -8.68
C VAL A 256 12.01 -37.15 -7.62
N SER A 257 13.17 -37.66 -8.03
CA SER A 257 14.32 -37.79 -7.13
C SER A 257 14.88 -36.40 -6.82
N VAL A 258 14.93 -36.07 -5.53
CA VAL A 258 15.44 -34.77 -5.03
C VAL A 258 16.48 -34.96 -3.92
N PRO A 259 17.37 -33.98 -3.71
CA PRO A 259 18.23 -33.94 -2.54
C PRO A 259 17.43 -33.97 -1.24
N GLN A 260 17.98 -34.60 -0.20
CA GLN A 260 17.36 -34.67 1.13
C GLN A 260 17.01 -33.27 1.67
N GLY A 261 17.86 -32.26 1.44
CA GLY A 261 17.57 -30.89 1.86
C GLY A 261 16.31 -30.34 1.20
N ILE A 262 16.10 -30.57 -0.09
CA ILE A 262 14.91 -30.12 -0.80
C ILE A 262 13.66 -30.87 -0.32
N TYR A 263 13.79 -32.18 -0.07
CA TYR A 263 12.72 -32.98 0.51
C TYR A 263 12.26 -32.45 1.88
N GLU A 264 13.20 -32.15 2.77
CA GLU A 264 12.92 -31.60 4.11
C GLU A 264 12.33 -30.18 4.03
N LEU A 265 12.88 -29.31 3.17
CA LEU A 265 12.34 -27.96 2.98
C LEU A 265 10.90 -28.00 2.43
N LYS A 266 10.61 -28.88 1.48
CA LYS A 266 9.23 -29.09 0.99
C LYS A 266 8.31 -29.62 2.07
N GLY A 267 8.77 -30.58 2.89
CA GLY A 267 8.01 -31.08 4.04
C GLY A 267 7.68 -30.00 5.07
N HIS A 268 8.58 -29.03 5.30
CA HIS A 268 8.26 -27.87 6.16
C HIS A 268 7.24 -26.94 5.51
N LEU A 269 7.36 -26.69 4.20
CA LEU A 269 6.44 -25.83 3.45
C LEU A 269 5.03 -26.41 3.32
N GLU A 270 4.86 -27.71 3.40
CA GLU A 270 3.54 -28.37 3.46
C GLU A 270 2.74 -28.00 4.73
N GLN A 271 3.43 -27.48 5.76
CA GLN A 271 2.82 -27.07 7.04
C GLN A 271 2.30 -25.62 7.02
N LEU A 272 2.33 -24.91 5.89
CA LEU A 272 2.02 -23.47 5.77
C LEU A 272 0.60 -23.07 6.24
N ASN A 273 -0.33 -24.03 6.29
CA ASN A 273 -1.67 -23.82 6.83
C ASN A 273 -1.91 -24.49 8.20
N GLN A 274 -0.88 -25.09 8.80
CA GLN A 274 -0.99 -25.89 10.02
C GLN A 274 -0.28 -25.23 11.21
N ILE A 275 0.81 -24.51 10.97
CA ILE A 275 1.60 -23.84 12.03
C ILE A 275 1.96 -22.41 11.61
N ALA A 276 2.49 -21.63 12.54
CA ALA A 276 2.87 -20.25 12.29
C ALA A 276 3.99 -20.15 11.22
N PRO A 277 3.91 -19.19 10.28
CA PRO A 277 4.96 -18.98 9.28
C PRO A 277 6.36 -18.80 9.87
N SER A 278 6.49 -18.07 10.98
CA SER A 278 7.76 -17.90 11.69
C SER A 278 8.38 -19.21 12.18
N GLU A 279 7.56 -20.17 12.62
CA GLU A 279 8.03 -21.50 13.03
C GLU A 279 8.54 -22.31 11.84
N ILE A 280 7.86 -22.24 10.69
CA ILE A 280 8.30 -22.89 9.44
C ILE A 280 9.64 -22.32 9.01
N LEU A 281 9.77 -20.98 9.01
CA LEU A 281 11.01 -20.30 8.66
C LEU A 281 12.16 -20.73 9.59
N THR A 282 11.90 -20.82 10.89
CA THR A 282 12.87 -21.31 11.89
C THR A 282 13.28 -22.77 11.63
N LYS A 283 12.32 -23.66 11.36
CA LYS A 283 12.60 -25.07 11.01
C LYS A 283 13.45 -25.19 9.75
N MET A 284 13.15 -24.39 8.72
CA MET A 284 13.92 -24.33 7.48
C MET A 284 15.35 -23.84 7.76
N GLN A 285 15.51 -22.76 8.52
CA GLN A 285 16.83 -22.24 8.93
C GLN A 285 17.64 -23.28 9.72
N ASN A 286 17.02 -23.96 10.69
CA ASN A 286 17.69 -25.00 11.49
C ASN A 286 18.11 -26.20 10.62
N THR A 287 17.24 -26.63 9.70
CA THR A 287 17.56 -27.70 8.74
C THR A 287 18.80 -27.35 7.91
N LEU A 288 18.91 -26.08 7.50
CA LEU A 288 20.06 -25.57 6.76
C LEU A 288 21.33 -25.49 7.64
N GLN A 289 21.22 -24.97 8.87
CA GLN A 289 22.34 -24.86 9.80
C GLN A 289 22.91 -26.22 10.23
N ILE A 290 22.06 -27.21 10.52
CA ILE A 290 22.51 -28.56 10.88
C ILE A 290 23.29 -29.21 9.74
N LYS A 291 22.87 -28.99 8.49
CA LYS A 291 23.60 -29.49 7.31
C LYS A 291 24.90 -28.73 7.08
N ASN A 292 24.98 -27.46 7.46
CA ASN A 292 26.21 -26.67 7.46
C ASN A 292 27.22 -27.19 8.50
N LEU A 293 26.80 -27.48 9.73
CA LEU A 293 27.71 -28.04 10.75
C LEU A 293 28.27 -29.41 10.36
N ARG A 294 27.54 -30.19 9.56
CA ARG A 294 27.97 -31.50 9.05
C ARG A 294 28.91 -31.41 7.84
N ASN A 295 28.92 -30.28 7.13
CA ASN A 295 29.76 -30.03 5.96
C ASN A 295 30.59 -28.77 6.21
N GLN A 296 31.87 -28.93 6.58
CA GLN A 296 32.82 -27.82 6.79
C GLN A 296 33.17 -27.01 5.50
N ASN A 297 32.27 -26.96 4.51
CA ASN A 297 32.44 -26.16 3.30
C ASN A 297 31.70 -24.82 3.44
N GLU A 298 32.46 -23.82 3.90
CA GLU A 298 32.06 -22.42 4.07
C GLU A 298 31.45 -21.81 2.78
N SER A 299 31.81 -22.33 1.61
CA SER A 299 31.30 -21.90 0.30
C SER A 299 29.81 -22.20 0.08
N LEU A 300 29.26 -23.24 0.71
CA LEU A 300 27.88 -23.69 0.48
C LEU A 300 26.87 -22.83 1.24
N LEU A 301 27.26 -22.36 2.44
CA LEU A 301 26.50 -21.37 3.20
C LEU A 301 26.54 -20.01 2.50
N GLN A 302 27.70 -19.56 2.00
CA GLN A 302 27.79 -18.34 1.21
C GLN A 302 26.99 -18.43 -0.08
N GLN A 303 26.99 -19.58 -0.77
CA GLN A 303 26.19 -19.81 -1.97
C GLN A 303 24.69 -19.85 -1.68
N PHE A 304 24.24 -20.40 -0.55
CA PHE A 304 22.82 -20.46 -0.21
C PHE A 304 22.30 -19.17 0.44
N LYS A 305 23.13 -18.47 1.23
CA LYS A 305 22.87 -17.08 1.66
C LYS A 305 22.85 -16.16 0.46
N ARG A 306 23.79 -16.30 -0.49
CA ARG A 306 23.74 -15.66 -1.80
C ARG A 306 22.51 -16.09 -2.58
N LEU A 307 22.07 -17.35 -2.54
CA LEU A 307 20.88 -17.80 -3.27
C LEU A 307 19.61 -17.18 -2.68
N ILE A 308 19.50 -17.09 -1.35
CA ILE A 308 18.40 -16.40 -0.67
C ILE A 308 18.48 -14.88 -0.95
N SER A 309 19.66 -14.27 -0.94
CA SER A 309 19.85 -12.87 -1.34
C SER A 309 19.61 -12.63 -2.85
N TYR A 310 19.94 -13.57 -3.73
CA TYR A 310 19.74 -13.52 -5.19
C TYR A 310 18.28 -13.79 -5.57
N LEU A 311 17.57 -14.62 -4.79
CA LEU A 311 16.12 -14.81 -4.92
C LEU A 311 15.34 -13.53 -4.59
N PHE A 312 16.00 -12.55 -3.96
CA PHE A 312 15.41 -11.33 -3.40
C PHE A 312 16.15 -10.04 -3.82
N GLY A 313 16.71 -10.01 -5.03
CA GLY A 313 17.09 -8.75 -5.69
C GLY A 313 18.27 -8.81 -6.67
N TYR A 314 18.05 -9.29 -7.90
CA TYR A 314 18.36 -8.64 -9.19
C TYR A 314 18.04 -9.60 -10.36
N TYR A 315 17.70 -9.02 -11.50
CA TYR A 315 17.17 -9.63 -12.73
C TYR A 315 18.09 -10.73 -13.33
N GLN A 316 17.50 -11.79 -13.89
CA GLN A 316 18.20 -12.86 -14.62
C GLN A 316 18.58 -12.43 -16.05
N SER A 317 19.85 -12.63 -16.45
CA SER A 317 20.36 -12.56 -17.84
C SER A 317 21.73 -13.28 -17.93
N GLN A 318 22.11 -13.73 -19.13
CA GLN A 318 23.29 -14.55 -19.48
C GLN A 318 24.66 -13.94 -19.07
N ASP A 319 24.67 -12.68 -18.65
CA ASP A 319 25.80 -11.92 -18.08
C ASP A 319 26.31 -12.47 -16.73
N THR A 320 25.51 -13.32 -16.07
CA THR A 320 25.86 -13.83 -14.73
C THR A 320 27.14 -14.66 -14.70
N ALA A 321 27.53 -15.30 -15.82
CA ALA A 321 28.75 -16.11 -15.87
C ALA A 321 30.04 -15.28 -15.85
N GLU A 322 30.04 -14.09 -16.48
CA GLU A 322 31.21 -13.20 -16.55
C GLU A 322 31.36 -12.36 -15.27
N GLU A 323 30.26 -12.05 -14.57
CA GLU A 323 30.28 -11.40 -13.26
C GLU A 323 30.81 -12.30 -12.14
N TYR A 324 30.57 -13.62 -12.18
CA TYR A 324 31.18 -14.56 -11.23
C TYR A 324 32.71 -14.60 -11.36
N GLU A 325 33.22 -14.52 -12.59
CA GLU A 325 34.67 -14.48 -12.86
C GLU A 325 35.29 -13.13 -12.48
N TYR A 326 34.57 -12.01 -12.70
CA TYR A 326 35.00 -10.68 -12.26
C TYR A 326 35.06 -10.56 -10.73
N LEU A 327 34.04 -11.03 -10.02
CA LEU A 327 33.97 -10.97 -8.56
C LEU A 327 34.98 -11.91 -7.88
N ASP A 328 35.28 -13.09 -8.44
CA ASP A 328 36.35 -13.97 -7.95
C ASP A 328 37.74 -13.34 -8.16
N GLN A 329 37.95 -12.58 -9.23
CA GLN A 329 39.23 -11.88 -9.48
C GLN A 329 39.42 -10.65 -8.58
N VAL A 330 38.36 -9.90 -8.29
CA VAL A 330 38.40 -8.73 -7.38
C VAL A 330 38.55 -9.17 -5.92
N THR A 331 37.84 -10.20 -5.48
CA THR A 331 37.94 -10.72 -4.10
C THR A 331 39.27 -11.45 -3.83
N ALA A 332 39.88 -12.05 -4.85
CA ALA A 332 41.25 -12.59 -4.79
C ALA A 332 42.36 -11.52 -4.94
N GLY A 333 42.01 -10.23 -5.06
CA GLY A 333 42.96 -9.12 -5.16
C GLY A 333 43.72 -9.03 -6.49
N LYS A 334 43.26 -9.74 -7.53
CA LYS A 334 43.94 -9.82 -8.84
C LYS A 334 43.54 -8.71 -9.82
N ARG A 335 42.54 -7.88 -9.50
CA ARG A 335 42.04 -6.78 -10.34
C ARG A 335 41.53 -5.63 -9.47
N SER A 336 41.85 -4.36 -9.83
CA SER A 336 41.37 -3.17 -9.12
C SER A 336 40.01 -2.72 -9.61
N ILE A 337 39.20 -2.19 -8.69
CA ILE A 337 37.91 -1.55 -8.99
C ILE A 337 38.22 -0.12 -9.41
N SER A 338 38.48 0.10 -10.69
CA SER A 338 38.72 1.43 -11.28
C SER A 338 38.11 1.50 -12.66
#